data_AF-A0A8J3ZZ08-F1
#
_entry.id   AF-A0A8J3ZZ08-F1
#
_cell.length_a   1.000
_cell.length_b   1.000
_cell.length_c   1.000
_cell.angle_alpha   90.00
_cell.angle_beta   90.00
_cell.angle_gamma   90.00
#
_symmetry.space_group_name_H-M   'P 1'
#
loop_
_entity.id
_entity.type
_entity.pdbx_description
1 polymer ?
#
loop_
_entity_poly.entity_id
_entity_poly.type
_entity_poly.pdbx_seq_one_letter_code
_entity_poly.pdbx_strand_id
1 'polypeptide(L)'
;MATVTLRPPNGVIADAPVTTTGETVVVPVGPADGRPVAVVIADRDGARLRPVVDIERLAWCAVTASALAAAAVVAAGVTRRRPAIGSVSMGPGGWVSLKGAALPPLRPATRRPWWARLLRARRLVVE
;
A
#
# COMPACT_ATOMS: atom_id res chain seq x y z
N MET A 1 -15.05 -13.37 51.65
CA MET A 1 -13.68 -13.11 51.17
C MET A 1 -13.45 -14.04 49.99
N ALA A 2 -13.47 -13.51 48.76
CA ALA A 2 -13.32 -14.33 47.57
C ALA A 2 -11.89 -14.18 47.05
N THR A 3 -11.13 -15.26 47.09
CA THR A 3 -9.78 -15.29 46.52
C THR A 3 -9.90 -15.63 45.05
N VAL A 4 -9.67 -14.66 44.17
CA VAL A 4 -9.66 -14.87 42.72
C VAL A 4 -8.21 -15.00 42.27
N THR A 5 -7.77 -16.23 42.04
CA THR A 5 -6.45 -16.51 41.49
C THR A 5 -6.49 -16.32 39.97
N LEU A 6 -5.93 -15.21 39.49
CA LEU A 6 -5.78 -14.97 38.06
C LEU A 6 -4.50 -15.65 37.58
N ARG A 7 -4.65 -16.69 36.75
CA ARG A 7 -3.54 -17.30 36.03
C ARG A 7 -3.47 -16.67 34.63
N PRO A 8 -2.52 -15.78 34.33
CA PRO A 8 -2.41 -15.18 33.01
C PRO A 8 -1.99 -16.25 31.99
N PRO A 9 -2.48 -16.19 30.74
CA PRO A 9 -2.12 -17.17 29.72
C PRO A 9 -0.65 -17.14 29.31
N ASN A 10 0.10 -16.08 29.61
CA ASN A 10 1.50 -15.94 29.20
C ASN A 10 2.34 -15.21 30.26
N GLY A 11 3.07 -15.97 31.09
CA GLY A 11 4.44 -15.74 31.58
C GLY A 11 4.95 -14.35 32.03
N VAL A 12 4.12 -13.34 32.24
CA VAL A 12 4.56 -12.04 32.78
C VAL A 12 3.95 -11.82 34.16
N ILE A 13 4.84 -11.51 35.09
CA ILE A 13 4.75 -11.71 36.53
C ILE A 13 3.73 -10.78 37.18
N ALA A 14 2.78 -11.38 37.89
CA ALA A 14 2.36 -10.93 39.21
C ALA A 14 2.00 -12.20 40.02
N ASP A 15 2.97 -12.78 40.72
CA ASP A 15 2.77 -13.94 41.62
C ASP A 15 2.00 -13.56 42.91
N ALA A 16 1.41 -12.36 42.97
CA ALA A 16 0.66 -11.92 44.13
C ALA A 16 -0.85 -12.22 43.91
N PRO A 17 -1.49 -13.02 44.79
CA PRO A 17 -2.94 -13.13 44.80
C PRO A 17 -3.53 -11.74 45.08
N VAL A 18 -4.21 -11.17 44.09
CA VAL A 18 -4.95 -9.92 44.26
C VAL A 18 -6.20 -10.24 45.08
N THR A 19 -6.23 -9.77 46.32
CA THR A 19 -7.37 -9.94 47.22
C THR A 19 -8.28 -8.73 47.09
N THR A 20 -9.47 -8.90 46.49
CA THR A 20 -10.44 -7.82 46.30
C THR A 20 -11.46 -7.77 47.46
N THR A 21 -11.44 -6.69 48.22
CA THR A 21 -12.35 -6.42 49.36
C THR A 21 -13.64 -5.70 48.95
N GLY A 22 -14.21 -6.07 47.79
CA GLY A 22 -15.40 -5.43 47.22
C GLY A 22 -15.13 -4.18 46.37
N GLU A 23 -13.87 -3.78 46.23
CA GLU A 23 -13.41 -2.68 45.38
C GLU A 23 -12.97 -3.20 44.00
N THR A 24 -13.23 -2.46 42.93
CA THR A 24 -12.77 -2.82 41.58
C THR A 24 -11.25 -2.67 41.51
N VAL A 25 -10.54 -3.76 41.18
CA VAL A 25 -9.09 -3.75 41.02
C VAL A 25 -8.71 -3.81 39.55
N VAL A 26 -7.76 -2.96 39.19
CA VAL A 26 -7.28 -2.78 37.82
C VAL A 26 -5.83 -3.22 37.76
N VAL A 27 -5.56 -4.31 37.05
CA VAL A 27 -4.21 -4.90 36.93
C VAL A 27 -3.70 -4.71 35.49
N PRO A 28 -2.65 -3.90 35.26
CA PRO A 28 -2.05 -3.79 33.94
C PRO A 28 -1.39 -5.11 33.54
N VAL A 29 -1.57 -5.50 32.28
CA VAL A 29 -0.94 -6.69 31.66
C VAL A 29 -0.05 -6.21 30.54
N GLY A 30 1.25 -6.43 30.68
CA GLY A 30 2.26 -6.03 29.71
C GLY A 30 3.66 -6.25 30.25
N PRO A 31 4.69 -5.90 29.45
CA PRO A 31 6.08 -5.98 29.89
C PRO A 31 6.31 -5.12 31.14
N ALA A 32 7.16 -5.58 32.07
CA ALA A 32 7.43 -4.89 33.32
C ALA A 32 7.92 -3.45 33.12
N ASP A 33 8.76 -3.23 32.09
CA ASP A 33 9.32 -1.92 31.74
C ASP A 33 8.66 -1.30 30.50
N GLY A 34 7.46 -1.79 30.12
CA GLY A 34 6.83 -1.47 28.85
C GLY A 34 5.42 -0.92 28.98
N ARG A 35 4.86 -0.48 27.86
CA ARG A 35 3.47 -0.04 27.80
C ARG A 35 2.54 -1.25 27.99
N PRO A 36 1.50 -1.15 28.85
CA PRO A 36 0.55 -2.24 29.02
C PRO A 36 -0.18 -2.53 27.71
N VAL A 37 -0.30 -3.81 27.39
CA VAL A 37 -0.98 -4.31 26.19
C VAL A 37 -2.47 -4.54 26.47
N ALA A 38 -2.80 -4.85 27.72
CA ALA A 38 -4.15 -5.00 28.20
C ALA A 38 -4.22 -4.64 29.68
N VAL A 39 -5.44 -4.59 30.19
CA VAL A 39 -5.73 -4.41 31.60
C VAL A 39 -6.76 -5.44 32.00
N VAL A 40 -6.55 -6.11 33.12
CA VAL A 40 -7.57 -6.96 33.75
C VAL A 40 -8.30 -6.14 34.78
N ILE A 41 -9.63 -6.04 34.62
CA ILE A 41 -10.53 -5.42 35.57
C ILE A 41 -11.17 -6.56 36.37
N ALA A 42 -10.83 -6.66 37.65
CA ALA A 42 -11.39 -7.65 38.56
C ALA A 42 -12.36 -6.96 39.53
N ASP A 43 -13.57 -7.49 39.63
CA ASP A 43 -14.58 -7.08 40.59
C ASP A 43 -15.17 -8.30 41.31
N ARG A 44 -16.27 -8.10 42.04
CA ARG A 44 -17.00 -9.16 42.75
C ARG A 44 -17.71 -10.16 41.83
N ASP A 45 -17.99 -9.78 40.59
CA ASP A 45 -18.76 -10.55 39.61
C ASP A 45 -17.83 -11.29 38.63
N GLY A 46 -16.54 -10.95 38.59
CA GLY A 46 -15.50 -11.70 37.89
C GLY A 46 -14.32 -10.84 37.41
N ALA A 47 -13.56 -11.37 36.45
CA ALA A 47 -12.46 -10.65 35.83
C ALA A 47 -12.67 -10.48 34.33
N ARG A 48 -12.45 -9.26 33.81
CA ARG A 48 -12.58 -8.91 32.38
C ARG A 48 -11.27 -8.37 31.84
N LEU A 49 -10.79 -8.93 30.74
CA LEU A 49 -9.65 -8.41 30.01
C LEU A 49 -10.09 -7.28 29.07
N ARG A 50 -9.46 -6.11 29.18
CA ARG A 50 -9.66 -4.96 28.29
C ARG A 50 -8.35 -4.65 27.56
N PRO A 51 -8.28 -4.80 26.23
CA PRO A 51 -7.08 -4.44 25.49
C PRO A 51 -6.84 -2.93 25.53
N VAL A 52 -5.57 -2.53 25.63
CA VAL A 52 -5.14 -1.13 25.50
C VAL A 52 -4.82 -0.89 24.04
N VAL A 53 -5.65 -0.11 23.36
CA VAL A 53 -5.40 0.28 21.96
C VAL A 53 -4.58 1.56 21.95
N ASP A 54 -3.36 1.47 21.43
CA ASP A 54 -2.52 2.63 21.19
C ASP A 54 -2.97 3.35 19.93
N ILE A 55 -3.85 4.35 20.10
CA ILE A 55 -4.41 5.13 18.99
C ILE A 55 -3.31 5.87 18.23
N GLU A 56 -2.28 6.36 18.92
CA GLU A 56 -1.18 7.09 18.30
C GLU A 56 -0.33 6.16 17.43
N ARG A 57 0.04 4.99 17.96
CA ARG A 57 0.75 3.98 17.17
C ARG A 57 -0.09 3.50 15.99
N LEU A 58 -1.39 3.31 16.17
CA LEU A 58 -2.30 2.93 15.09
C LEU A 58 -2.35 4.00 13.99
N ALA A 59 -2.41 5.29 14.38
CA ALA A 59 -2.38 6.40 13.45
C ALA A 59 -1.04 6.45 12.67
N TRP A 60 0.09 6.29 13.35
CA TRP A 60 1.39 6.22 12.69
C TRP A 60 1.51 5.02 11.75
N CYS A 61 1.03 3.84 12.15
CA CYS A 61 0.97 2.67 11.27
C CYS A 61 0.10 2.93 10.04
N ALA A 62 -1.05 3.59 10.19
CA ALA A 62 -1.91 3.94 9.07
C ALA A 62 -1.21 4.91 8.10
N VAL A 63 -0.62 6.00 8.62
CA VAL A 63 0.09 7.00 7.80
C VAL A 63 1.26 6.37 7.04
N THR A 64 2.06 5.56 7.72
CA THR A 64 3.22 4.88 7.10
C THR A 64 2.79 3.87 6.03
N ALA A 65 1.75 3.08 6.29
CA ALA A 65 1.20 2.16 5.30
C ALA A 65 0.66 2.90 4.06
N SER A 66 -0.07 4.00 4.26
CA SER A 66 -0.58 4.83 3.17
C SER A 66 0.54 5.46 2.34
N ALA A 67 1.58 5.98 3.00
CA ALA A 67 2.73 6.57 2.31
C ALA A 67 3.47 5.53 1.44
N LEU A 68 3.69 4.33 1.98
CA LEU A 68 4.31 3.23 1.24
C LEU A 68 3.46 2.79 0.04
N ALA A 69 2.14 2.68 0.21
CA ALA A 69 1.24 2.32 -0.88
C ALA A 69 1.26 3.38 -2.01
N ALA A 70 1.24 4.67 -1.66
CA ALA A 70 1.33 5.75 -2.64
C ALA A 70 2.68 5.71 -3.40
N ALA A 71 3.79 5.52 -2.70
CA ALA A 71 5.11 5.40 -3.31
C ALA A 71 5.18 4.20 -4.28
N ALA A 72 4.60 3.04 -3.90
CA ALA A 72 4.55 1.87 -4.75
C ALA A 72 3.76 2.11 -6.05
N VAL A 73 2.63 2.81 -5.99
CA VAL A 73 1.84 3.18 -7.17
C VAL A 73 2.63 4.08 -8.11
N VAL A 74 3.32 5.09 -7.58
CA VAL A 74 4.17 5.98 -8.39
C VAL A 74 5.31 5.20 -9.05
N ALA A 75 6.00 4.35 -8.29
CA ALA A 75 7.08 3.50 -8.81
C ALA A 75 6.58 2.57 -9.91
N ALA A 76 5.41 1.95 -9.73
CA ALA A 76 4.78 1.14 -10.76
C ALA A 76 4.46 1.95 -12.02
N GLY A 77 3.96 3.18 -11.88
CA GLY A 77 3.67 4.08 -13.00
C GLY A 77 4.92 4.45 -13.81
N VAL A 78 6.02 4.78 -13.14
CA VAL A 78 7.30 5.14 -13.77
C VAL A 78 7.95 3.94 -14.46
N THR A 79 7.87 2.76 -13.86
CA THR A 79 8.47 1.54 -14.42
C THR A 79 7.63 0.90 -15.53
N ARG A 80 6.35 1.26 -15.66
CA ARG A 80 5.47 0.74 -16.72
C ARG A 80 5.85 1.34 -18.07
N ARG A 81 6.66 0.60 -18.84
CA ARG A 81 6.90 0.94 -20.25
C ARG A 81 5.59 0.88 -21.03
N ARG A 82 5.13 2.02 -21.55
CA ARG A 82 4.02 2.04 -22.51
C ARG A 82 4.54 1.57 -23.87
N PRO A 83 3.90 0.58 -24.51
CA PRO A 83 4.32 0.16 -25.84
C PRO A 83 4.13 1.33 -26.82
N ALA A 84 5.12 1.54 -27.69
CA ALA A 84 5.12 2.63 -28.67
C ALA A 84 4.07 2.43 -29.79
N ILE A 85 3.59 1.19 -29.94
CA ILE A 85 2.58 0.77 -30.91
C ILE A 85 1.59 -0.09 -30.14
N GLY A 86 0.30 0.13 -30.37
CA GLY A 86 -0.77 -0.73 -29.85
C GLY A 86 -0.88 -2.02 -30.67
N SER A 87 -2.07 -2.32 -31.19
CA SER A 87 -2.30 -3.56 -31.94
C SER A 87 -1.78 -3.46 -33.38
N VAL A 88 -1.17 -4.54 -33.85
CA VAL A 88 -0.79 -4.75 -35.25
C VAL A 88 -1.75 -5.78 -35.86
N SER A 89 -2.42 -5.44 -36.95
CA SER A 89 -3.30 -6.37 -37.67
C SER A 89 -2.96 -6.41 -39.15
N MET A 90 -2.98 -7.60 -39.75
CA MET A 90 -2.75 -7.79 -41.18
C MET A 90 -4.08 -7.96 -41.91
N GLY A 91 -4.31 -7.15 -42.95
CA GLY A 91 -5.48 -7.27 -43.82
C GLY A 91 -5.29 -8.32 -44.91
N PRO A 92 -6.37 -8.85 -45.51
CA PRO A 92 -6.31 -9.66 -46.71
C PRO A 92 -5.57 -8.88 -47.82
N GLY A 93 -4.51 -9.44 -48.39
CA GLY A 93 -3.64 -8.75 -49.35
C GLY A 93 -2.33 -8.18 -48.78
N GLY A 94 -2.01 -8.44 -47.50
CA GLY A 94 -0.68 -8.18 -46.93
C GLY A 94 -0.47 -6.78 -46.36
N TRP A 95 -1.52 -5.96 -46.29
CA TRP A 95 -1.47 -4.65 -45.64
C TRP A 95 -1.35 -4.78 -44.13
N VAL A 96 -0.55 -3.92 -43.49
CA VAL A 96 -0.37 -3.89 -42.03
C VAL A 96 -1.01 -2.63 -41.46
N SER A 97 -2.02 -2.81 -40.60
CA SER A 97 -2.66 -1.73 -39.84
C SER A 97 -2.05 -1.66 -38.44
N LEU A 98 -1.57 -0.48 -38.07
CA LEU A 98 -1.01 -0.17 -36.75
C LEU A 98 -1.99 0.73 -36.00
N LYS A 99 -2.50 0.28 -34.83
CA LYS A 99 -3.32 1.13 -33.95
C LYS A 99 -2.47 1.69 -32.82
N GLY A 100 -2.73 2.93 -32.41
CA GLY A 100 -2.05 3.57 -31.28
C GLY A 100 -0.60 3.98 -31.56
N ALA A 101 -0.13 3.89 -32.80
CA ALA A 101 1.13 4.50 -33.21
C ALA A 101 0.97 6.03 -33.26
N ALA A 102 1.99 6.76 -32.81
CA ALA A 102 2.04 8.21 -33.00
C ALA A 102 1.99 8.53 -34.50
N LEU A 103 1.13 9.47 -34.89
CA LEU A 103 1.08 9.94 -36.28
C LEU A 103 2.45 10.52 -36.66
N PRO A 104 3.04 10.10 -37.79
CA PRO A 104 4.24 10.74 -38.28
C PRO A 104 3.96 12.24 -38.47
N PRO A 105 4.89 13.12 -38.10
CA PRO A 105 4.69 14.55 -38.22
C PRO A 105 4.41 14.92 -39.69
N LEU A 106 3.28 15.63 -39.93
CA LEU A 106 2.84 16.03 -41.27
C LEU A 106 3.83 16.97 -41.99
N ARG A 107 4.80 17.52 -41.25
CA ARG A 107 5.88 18.33 -41.78
C ARG A 107 7.21 17.73 -41.32
N PRO A 108 8.16 17.48 -42.25
CA PRO A 108 9.49 17.10 -41.85
C PRO A 108 10.10 18.26 -41.04
N ALA A 109 10.57 17.98 -39.82
CA ALA A 109 11.29 18.95 -38.99
C ALA A 109 12.67 19.31 -39.58
N THR A 110 13.14 18.54 -40.56
CA THR A 110 14.48 18.64 -41.15
C THR A 110 14.42 19.03 -42.63
N ARG A 111 15.48 19.71 -43.10
CA ARG A 111 15.68 20.09 -44.50
C ARG A 111 15.68 18.84 -45.39
N ARG A 112 15.15 18.94 -46.62
CA ARG A 112 15.04 17.80 -47.56
C ARG A 112 16.36 17.01 -47.64
N PRO A 113 16.32 15.69 -47.37
CA PRO A 113 17.51 14.87 -47.44
C PRO A 113 18.06 14.85 -48.88
N TRP A 114 19.38 14.72 -49.01
CA TRP A 114 20.09 14.88 -50.28
C TRP A 114 19.64 13.86 -51.35
N TRP A 115 19.31 12.63 -50.93
CA TRP A 115 18.78 11.60 -51.81
C TRP A 115 17.43 11.99 -52.42
N ALA A 116 16.58 12.72 -51.68
CA ALA A 116 15.28 13.17 -52.18
C ALA A 116 15.43 14.26 -53.26
N ARG A 117 16.52 15.03 -53.22
CA ARG A 117 16.88 15.99 -54.27
C ARG A 117 17.42 15.28 -55.51
N LEU A 118 18.28 14.27 -55.33
CA LEU A 118 18.79 13.45 -56.43
C LEU A 118 17.68 12.70 -57.17
N LEU A 119 16.75 12.09 -56.43
CA LEU A 119 15.66 11.31 -57.01
C LEU A 119 14.49 12.16 -57.53
N ARG A 120 14.58 13.50 -57.44
CA ARG A 120 13.48 14.44 -57.77
C ARG A 120 12.13 14.02 -57.19
N ALA A 121 12.12 13.46 -55.98
CA ALA A 121 10.90 12.98 -55.35
C ALA A 121 9.92 14.15 -55.13
N ARG A 122 8.77 14.08 -55.81
CA ARG A 122 7.69 15.06 -55.66
C ARG A 122 6.87 14.73 -54.41
N ARG A 123 6.38 15.76 -53.73
CA ARG A 123 5.53 15.60 -52.55
C ARG A 123 4.16 15.12 -53.04
N LEU A 124 3.66 14.00 -52.50
CA LEU A 124 2.25 13.65 -52.62
C LEU A 124 1.49 14.60 -51.70
N VAL A 125 0.74 15.52 -52.28
CA VAL A 125 -0.23 16.36 -51.59
C VAL A 125 -1.55 15.62 -51.70
N VAL A 126 -2.09 15.19 -50.55
CA VAL A 126 -3.46 14.66 -50.48
C VAL A 126 -4.34 15.88 -50.21
N GLU A 127 -5.25 16.19 -51.13
CA GLU A 127 -6.36 17.13 -50.91
C GLU A 127 -7.42 16.51 -50.00
#